data_AF-A0A2V8P422-F1
#
_entry.id   AF-A0A2V8P422-F1
#
_cell.length_a   1.000
_cell.length_b   1.000
_cell.length_c   1.000
_cell.angle_alpha   90.00
_cell.angle_beta   90.00
_cell.angle_gamma   90.00
#
_symmetry.space_group_name_H-M   'P 1'
#
loop_
_entity.id
_entity.type
_entity.pdbx_description
1 polymer ?
#
loop_
_entity_poly.entity_id
_entity_poly.type
_entity_poly.pdbx_seq_one_letter_code
_entity_poly.pdbx_strand_id
1 'polypeptide(L)'
;RGDVLQIVAFSVLFAMAVSAMGERAAPILRGCDALSQVMFKFTNYVMMFAPIGVGAAMAHTIATNGLAVLVNLSKLIGSLYLALFLLVFFVMGAVMIIARVPIVQFLKAVREPFTIAFATTSSESALPKAMENMERLGVPRRIVGFVMPTGYSFNLDGTTLYLAMASVFVAQAAEPTIGHMSFGRQIVMMLTLMITSKGVAGVPRAALVIL
;
A
#
# COMPACT_ATOMS: atom_id res chain seq x y z
N ARG A 1 -2.04 -18.27 -16.93
CA ARG A 1 -2.90 -17.12 -17.27
C ARG A 1 -3.02 -16.29 -16.00
N GLY A 2 -2.37 -15.13 -15.96
CA GLY A 2 -2.23 -14.24 -14.80
C GLY A 2 -2.90 -12.91 -15.10
N ASP A 3 -4.16 -12.96 -15.48
CA ASP A 3 -4.95 -11.84 -15.97
C ASP A 3 -5.49 -11.01 -14.79
N VAL A 4 -4.58 -10.40 -14.02
CA VAL A 4 -4.88 -9.71 -12.76
C VAL A 4 -5.91 -8.61 -12.96
N LEU A 5 -5.81 -7.82 -14.03
CA LEU A 5 -6.75 -6.74 -14.31
C LEU A 5 -8.17 -7.27 -14.56
N GLN A 6 -8.30 -8.38 -15.29
CA GLN A 6 -9.58 -9.02 -15.59
C GLN A 6 -10.19 -9.66 -14.34
N ILE A 7 -9.37 -10.27 -13.49
CA ILE A 7 -9.80 -10.79 -12.18
C ILE A 7 -10.34 -9.65 -11.32
N VAL A 8 -9.62 -8.54 -11.23
CA VAL A 8 -10.02 -7.36 -10.45
C VAL A 8 -11.31 -6.76 -11.00
N ALA A 9 -11.42 -6.58 -12.32
CA ALA A 9 -12.63 -6.08 -12.96
C ALA A 9 -13.85 -6.96 -12.64
N PHE A 10 -13.68 -8.28 -12.74
CA PHE A 10 -14.72 -9.24 -12.34
C PHE A 10 -15.06 -9.13 -10.85
N SER A 11 -14.07 -9.10 -9.97
CA SER A 11 -14.27 -9.01 -8.52
C SER A 11 -15.03 -7.76 -8.11
N VAL A 12 -14.78 -6.61 -8.75
CA VAL A 12 -15.52 -5.37 -8.50
C VAL A 12 -16.98 -5.50 -8.95
N LEU A 13 -17.24 -6.00 -10.17
CA LEU A 13 -18.60 -6.22 -10.67
C LEU A 13 -19.36 -7.23 -9.79
N PHE A 14 -18.70 -8.31 -9.40
CA PHE A 14 -19.25 -9.33 -8.51
C PHE A 14 -19.59 -8.74 -7.14
N ALA A 15 -18.68 -7.98 -6.53
CA ALA A 15 -18.92 -7.32 -5.24
C ALA A 15 -20.09 -6.33 -5.31
N MET A 16 -20.23 -5.57 -6.40
CA MET A 16 -21.39 -4.68 -6.60
C MET A 16 -22.70 -5.46 -6.69
N ALA A 17 -22.73 -6.58 -7.43
CA ALA A 17 -23.93 -7.42 -7.54
C ALA A 17 -24.32 -8.05 -6.20
N VAL A 18 -23.35 -8.60 -5.48
CA VAL A 18 -23.53 -9.17 -4.12
C VAL A 18 -24.04 -8.10 -3.15
N SER A 19 -23.45 -6.89 -3.18
CA SER A 19 -23.89 -5.80 -2.30
C SER A 19 -25.31 -5.31 -2.64
N ALA A 20 -25.70 -5.30 -3.92
CA ALA A 20 -27.04 -4.91 -4.35
C ALA A 20 -28.13 -5.89 -3.90
N MET A 21 -27.78 -7.16 -3.66
CA MET A 21 -28.71 -8.19 -3.16
C MET A 21 -29.02 -8.10 -1.66
N GLY A 22 -28.30 -7.24 -0.91
CA GLY A 22 -28.52 -7.04 0.52
C GLY A 22 -28.35 -8.31 1.35
N GLU A 23 -29.24 -8.54 2.31
CA GLU A 23 -29.13 -9.65 3.28
C GLU A 23 -29.08 -11.05 2.64
N ARG A 24 -29.70 -11.24 1.47
CA ARG A 24 -29.71 -12.55 0.78
C ARG A 24 -28.32 -13.02 0.40
N ALA A 25 -27.40 -12.10 0.15
CA ALA A 25 -26.03 -12.42 -0.22
C ALA A 25 -25.06 -12.37 0.98
N ALA A 26 -25.56 -12.19 2.21
CA ALA A 26 -24.74 -12.18 3.41
C ALA A 26 -23.87 -13.45 3.60
N PRO A 27 -24.34 -14.68 3.26
CA PRO A 27 -23.49 -15.87 3.34
C PRO A 27 -22.28 -15.82 2.40
N ILE A 28 -22.44 -15.23 1.19
CA ILE A 28 -21.36 -15.08 0.21
C ILE A 28 -20.31 -14.10 0.75
N LEU A 29 -20.75 -12.94 1.25
CA LEU A 29 -19.85 -11.95 1.84
C LEU A 29 -19.04 -12.52 3.01
N ARG A 30 -19.70 -13.27 3.92
CA ARG A 30 -19.04 -13.95 5.04
C ARG A 30 -18.04 -15.01 4.57
N GLY A 31 -18.37 -15.76 3.52
CA GLY A 31 -17.46 -16.75 2.93
C GLY A 31 -16.21 -16.09 2.34
N CYS A 32 -16.38 -14.99 1.60
CA CYS A 32 -15.26 -14.21 1.06
C CYS A 32 -14.37 -13.63 2.18
N ASP A 33 -14.97 -13.06 3.22
CA ASP A 33 -14.22 -12.52 4.37
C ASP A 33 -13.42 -13.61 5.10
N ALA A 34 -14.05 -14.76 5.38
CA ALA A 34 -13.38 -15.90 6.00
C ALA A 34 -12.20 -16.40 5.14
N LEU A 35 -12.37 -16.48 3.82
CA LEU A 35 -11.30 -16.86 2.90
C LEU A 35 -10.14 -15.85 2.93
N SER A 36 -10.42 -14.55 2.93
CA SER A 36 -9.41 -13.50 3.07
C SER A 36 -8.62 -13.67 4.38
N GLN A 37 -9.30 -13.91 5.51
CA GLN A 37 -8.65 -14.16 6.79
C GLN A 37 -7.73 -15.40 6.75
N VAL A 38 -8.16 -16.48 6.08
CA VAL A 38 -7.32 -17.68 5.89
C VAL A 38 -6.09 -17.35 5.04
N MET A 39 -6.24 -16.61 3.94
CA MET A 39 -5.13 -16.21 3.07
C MET A 39 -4.13 -15.31 3.80
N PHE A 40 -4.60 -14.44 4.68
CA PHE A 40 -3.74 -13.64 5.55
C PHE A 40 -2.98 -14.49 6.57
N LYS A 41 -3.64 -15.48 7.19
CA LYS A 41 -2.95 -16.42 8.09
C LYS A 41 -1.90 -17.25 7.36
N PHE A 42 -2.22 -17.72 6.15
CA PHE A 42 -1.28 -18.42 5.29
C PHE A 42 -0.05 -17.56 4.95
N THR A 43 -0.28 -16.30 4.56
CA THR A 43 0.78 -15.33 4.27
C THR A 43 1.69 -15.12 5.48
N ASN A 44 1.14 -15.04 6.69
CA ASN A 44 1.93 -14.93 7.92
C ASN A 44 2.87 -16.12 8.13
N TYR A 45 2.45 -17.35 7.81
CA TYR A 45 3.35 -18.50 7.87
C TYR A 45 4.51 -18.37 6.90
N VAL A 46 4.26 -17.95 5.66
CA VAL A 46 5.33 -17.70 4.67
C VAL A 46 6.28 -16.61 5.17
N MET A 47 5.75 -15.54 5.75
CA MET A 47 6.56 -14.43 6.28
C MET A 47 7.46 -14.82 7.46
N MET A 48 7.17 -15.90 8.18
CA MET A 48 8.09 -16.43 9.20
C MET A 48 9.39 -16.96 8.59
N PHE A 49 9.34 -17.47 7.35
CA PHE A 49 10.50 -17.96 6.62
C PHE A 49 11.18 -16.88 5.77
N ALA A 50 10.52 -15.73 5.57
CA ALA A 50 11.05 -14.63 4.77
C ALA A 50 12.46 -14.17 5.18
N PRO A 51 12.85 -14.08 6.47
CA PRO A 51 14.21 -13.68 6.84
C PRO A 51 15.28 -14.62 6.25
N ILE A 52 15.02 -15.93 6.23
CA ILE A 52 15.92 -16.93 5.67
C ILE A 52 15.96 -16.81 4.14
N GLY A 53 14.79 -16.69 3.50
CA GLY A 53 14.67 -16.56 2.05
C GLY A 53 15.34 -15.30 1.51
N VAL A 54 15.06 -14.15 2.14
CA VAL A 54 15.67 -12.85 1.79
C VAL A 54 17.17 -12.87 2.07
N GLY A 55 17.61 -13.42 3.20
CA GLY A 55 19.03 -13.56 3.51
C GLY A 55 19.78 -14.39 2.47
N ALA A 56 19.22 -15.54 2.07
CA ALA A 56 19.79 -16.40 1.05
C ALA A 56 19.79 -15.73 -0.33
N ALA A 57 18.69 -15.08 -0.72
CA ALA A 57 18.60 -14.34 -1.98
C ALA A 57 19.62 -13.19 -2.03
N MET A 58 19.72 -12.38 -0.97
CA MET A 58 20.68 -11.29 -0.88
C MET A 58 22.13 -11.80 -0.93
N ALA A 59 22.45 -12.87 -0.20
CA ALA A 59 23.77 -13.48 -0.24
C ALA A 59 24.13 -13.95 -1.66
N HIS A 60 23.20 -14.65 -2.33
CA HIS A 60 23.40 -15.10 -3.71
C HIS A 60 23.59 -13.93 -4.68
N THR A 61 22.74 -12.90 -4.60
CA THR A 61 22.83 -11.72 -5.46
C THR A 61 24.15 -10.98 -5.28
N ILE A 62 24.61 -10.79 -4.04
CA ILE A 62 25.90 -10.14 -3.75
C ILE A 62 27.06 -11.01 -4.24
N ALA A 63 27.00 -12.33 -4.06
CA ALA A 63 28.05 -13.24 -4.52
C ALA A 63 28.19 -13.25 -6.05
N THR A 64 27.09 -13.10 -6.78
CA THR A 64 27.06 -13.19 -8.25
C THR A 64 27.28 -11.85 -8.94
N ASN A 65 26.70 -10.77 -8.41
CA ASN A 65 26.69 -9.45 -9.05
C ASN A 65 27.57 -8.42 -8.31
N GLY A 66 28.20 -8.83 -7.20
CA GLY A 66 29.04 -7.98 -6.36
C GLY A 66 28.26 -6.94 -5.55
N LEU A 67 29.02 -6.08 -4.87
CA LEU A 67 28.47 -5.00 -4.02
C LEU A 67 27.81 -3.88 -4.83
N ALA A 68 28.01 -3.83 -6.15
CA ALA A 68 27.38 -2.83 -7.02
C ALA A 68 25.85 -2.89 -6.97
N VAL A 69 25.26 -4.05 -6.68
CA VAL A 69 23.81 -4.19 -6.50
C VAL A 69 23.28 -3.34 -5.35
N LEU A 70 24.07 -3.16 -4.28
CA LEU A 70 23.66 -2.31 -3.15
C LEU A 70 23.47 -0.85 -3.58
N VAL A 71 24.24 -0.38 -4.57
CA VAL A 71 24.06 0.96 -5.14
C VAL A 71 22.70 1.06 -5.84
N ASN A 72 22.32 0.06 -6.63
CA ASN A 72 21.01 0.06 -7.30
C ASN A 72 19.85 -0.02 -6.30
N LEU A 73 19.97 -0.85 -5.26
CA LEU A 73 18.99 -0.91 -4.18
C LEU A 73 18.91 0.43 -3.40
N SER A 74 20.05 1.07 -3.15
CA SER A 74 20.07 2.39 -2.50
C SER A 74 19.42 3.48 -3.36
N LYS A 75 19.54 3.41 -4.69
CA LYS A 75 18.83 4.31 -5.62
C LYS A 75 17.32 4.12 -5.53
N LEU A 76 16.84 2.88 -5.46
CA LEU A 76 15.41 2.57 -5.26
C LEU A 76 14.90 3.13 -3.92
N ILE A 77 15.65 2.93 -2.84
CA ILE A 77 15.28 3.48 -1.52
C ILE A 77 15.29 5.01 -1.56
N GLY A 78 16.32 5.62 -2.14
CA GLY A 78 16.44 7.07 -2.27
C GLY A 78 15.32 7.68 -3.10
N SER A 79 14.95 7.07 -4.23
CA SER A 79 13.83 7.52 -5.05
C SER A 79 12.49 7.38 -4.32
N LEU A 80 12.33 6.37 -3.46
CA LEU A 80 11.12 6.18 -2.65
C LEU A 80 10.93 7.31 -1.67
N TYR A 81 11.98 7.61 -0.89
CA TYR A 81 11.93 8.71 0.07
C TYR A 81 11.75 10.06 -0.62
N LEU A 82 12.37 10.26 -1.78
CA LEU A 82 12.15 11.47 -2.59
C LEU A 82 10.69 11.56 -3.05
N ALA A 83 10.12 10.48 -3.58
CA ALA A 83 8.74 10.48 -4.04
C ALA A 83 7.73 10.67 -2.89
N LEU A 84 7.98 10.07 -1.72
CA LEU A 84 7.19 10.30 -0.50
C LEU A 84 7.30 11.76 -0.03
N PHE A 85 8.50 12.34 -0.06
CA PHE A 85 8.70 13.75 0.23
C PHE A 85 7.88 14.62 -0.75
N LEU A 86 7.95 14.36 -2.06
CA LEU A 86 7.19 15.10 -3.05
C LEU A 86 5.67 14.98 -2.81
N LEU A 87 5.18 13.77 -2.50
CA LEU A 87 3.77 13.53 -2.18
C LEU A 87 3.32 14.35 -0.95
N VAL A 88 4.08 14.31 0.14
CA VAL A 88 3.73 15.01 1.38
C VAL A 88 3.77 16.52 1.22
N PHE A 89 4.83 17.06 0.61
CA PHE A 89 5.02 18.52 0.54
C PHE A 89 4.24 19.17 -0.59
N PHE A 90 4.16 18.56 -1.77
CA PHE A 90 3.50 19.17 -2.92
C PHE A 90 2.03 18.78 -3.00
N VAL A 91 1.71 17.49 -2.90
CA VAL A 91 0.30 17.04 -3.04
C VAL A 91 -0.47 17.32 -1.76
N MET A 92 -0.03 16.76 -0.62
CA MET A 92 -0.73 16.96 0.64
C MET A 92 -0.59 18.41 1.14
N GLY A 93 0.55 19.05 0.92
CA GLY A 93 0.73 20.48 1.17
C GLY A 93 -0.24 21.38 0.38
N ALA A 94 -0.40 21.16 -0.93
CA ALA A 94 -1.37 21.91 -1.72
C ALA A 94 -2.81 21.69 -1.23
N VAL A 95 -3.18 20.45 -0.91
CA VAL A 95 -4.51 20.13 -0.37
C VAL A 95 -4.76 20.86 0.96
N MET A 96 -3.78 20.88 1.87
CA MET A 96 -3.90 21.59 3.15
C MET A 96 -4.10 23.11 2.95
N ILE A 97 -3.42 23.70 1.96
CA ILE A 97 -3.58 25.13 1.63
C ILE A 97 -4.97 25.41 1.07
N ILE A 98 -5.43 24.61 0.11
CA ILE A 98 -6.74 24.77 -0.53
C ILE A 98 -7.86 24.61 0.50
N ALA A 99 -7.76 23.61 1.38
CA ALA A 99 -8.72 23.34 2.44
C ALA A 99 -8.57 24.27 3.66
N ARG A 100 -7.58 25.18 3.66
CA ARG A 100 -7.27 26.12 4.75
C ARG A 100 -7.08 25.44 6.11
N VAL A 101 -6.42 24.28 6.12
CA VAL A 101 -6.12 23.53 7.33
C VAL A 101 -5.05 24.27 8.15
N PRO A 102 -5.20 24.40 9.48
CA PRO A 102 -4.19 25.02 10.33
C PRO A 102 -2.93 24.11 10.41
N ILE A 103 -1.98 24.31 9.49
CA ILE A 103 -0.82 23.43 9.25
C ILE A 103 -0.07 23.12 10.55
N VAL A 104 0.23 24.12 11.37
CA VAL A 104 1.00 23.92 12.61
C VAL A 104 0.26 23.04 13.61
N GLN A 105 -1.06 23.22 13.75
CA GLN A 105 -1.87 22.43 14.67
C GLN A 105 -2.04 21.00 14.14
N PHE A 106 -2.24 20.86 12.83
CA PHE A 106 -2.34 19.56 12.17
C PHE A 106 -1.04 18.76 12.29
N LEU A 107 0.11 19.36 12.02
CA LEU A 107 1.41 18.69 12.17
C LEU A 107 1.66 18.24 13.62
N LYS A 108 1.27 19.04 14.62
CA LYS A 108 1.32 18.63 16.03
C LYS A 108 0.41 17.44 16.32
N ALA A 109 -0.80 17.44 15.77
CA ALA A 109 -1.77 16.36 15.96
C ALA A 109 -1.36 15.04 15.28
N VAL A 110 -0.68 15.10 14.13
CA VAL A 110 -0.28 13.92 13.37
C VAL A 110 1.09 13.36 13.77
N ARG A 111 1.94 14.17 14.42
CA ARG A 111 3.31 13.76 14.80
C ARG A 111 3.37 12.42 15.56
N GLU A 112 2.52 12.26 16.58
CA GLU A 112 2.51 11.04 17.40
C GLU A 112 2.01 9.81 16.63
N PRO A 113 0.81 9.83 15.98
CA PRO A 113 0.37 8.73 15.12
C PRO A 113 1.38 8.39 14.00
N PHE A 114 1.98 9.39 13.36
CA PHE A 114 3.01 9.19 12.34
C PHE A 114 4.22 8.44 12.89
N THR A 115 4.70 8.84 14.07
CA THR A 115 5.86 8.18 14.71
C THR A 115 5.54 6.73 15.08
N ILE A 116 4.33 6.48 15.59
CA ILE A 116 3.86 5.12 15.88
C ILE A 116 3.85 4.28 14.60
N ALA A 117 3.17 4.75 13.54
CA ALA A 117 3.07 4.03 12.27
C ALA A 117 4.44 3.75 11.64
N PHE A 118 5.36 4.71 11.72
CA PHE A 118 6.73 4.58 11.22
C PHE A 118 7.51 3.53 12.01
N ALA A 119 7.47 3.59 13.35
CA ALA A 119 8.23 2.70 14.22
C ALA A 119 7.71 1.26 14.21
N THR A 120 6.39 1.07 14.13
CA THR A 120 5.75 -0.25 14.15
C THR A 120 5.60 -0.84 12.75
N THR A 121 5.85 -0.06 11.69
CA THR A 121 5.56 -0.42 10.30
C THR A 121 4.09 -0.82 10.06
N SER A 122 3.16 -0.26 10.86
CA SER A 122 1.73 -0.61 10.83
C SER A 122 0.84 0.62 11.01
N SER A 123 0.06 0.93 9.98
CA SER A 123 -0.97 1.99 10.03
C SER A 123 -2.11 1.65 11.00
N GLU A 124 -2.38 0.37 11.24
CA GLU A 124 -3.44 -0.09 12.16
C GLU A 124 -3.13 0.34 13.59
N SER A 125 -1.85 0.20 13.99
CA SER A 125 -1.40 0.56 15.34
C SER A 125 -1.51 2.05 15.65
N ALA A 126 -1.48 2.89 14.62
CA ALA A 126 -1.59 4.34 14.75
C ALA A 126 -3.03 4.86 14.61
N LEU A 127 -3.96 4.06 14.06
CA LEU A 127 -5.31 4.48 13.73
C LEU A 127 -6.12 4.97 14.94
N PRO A 128 -6.17 4.26 16.10
CA PRO A 128 -6.91 4.73 17.26
C PRO A 128 -6.43 6.11 17.74
N LYS A 129 -5.10 6.30 17.74
CA LYS A 129 -4.49 7.56 18.17
C LYS A 129 -4.72 8.69 17.17
N ALA A 130 -4.69 8.38 15.88
CA ALA A 130 -5.00 9.34 14.83
C ALA A 130 -6.45 9.82 14.93
N MET A 131 -7.41 8.92 15.18
CA MET A 131 -8.82 9.27 15.39
C MET A 131 -9.01 10.19 16.61
N GLU A 132 -8.40 9.83 17.75
CA GLU A 132 -8.44 10.66 18.96
C GLU A 132 -7.88 12.07 18.71
N ASN A 133 -6.74 12.17 18.04
CA ASN A 133 -6.09 13.45 17.77
C ASN A 133 -6.91 14.32 16.79
N MET A 134 -7.63 13.72 15.82
CA MET A 134 -8.52 14.46 14.93
C MET A 134 -9.78 14.97 15.66
N GLU A 135 -10.36 14.17 16.58
CA GLU A 135 -11.45 14.65 17.43
C GLU A 135 -11.00 15.83 18.31
N ARG A 136 -9.82 15.73 18.93
CA ARG A 136 -9.23 16.82 19.75
C ARG A 136 -8.90 18.07 18.93
N LEU A 137 -8.60 17.92 17.64
CA LEU A 137 -8.40 19.03 16.70
C LEU A 137 -9.72 19.74 16.33
N GLY A 138 -10.87 19.17 16.70
CA GLY A 138 -12.20 19.73 16.48
C GLY A 138 -12.96 19.11 15.31
N VAL A 139 -12.47 18.01 14.73
CA VAL A 139 -13.19 17.30 13.66
C VAL A 139 -14.39 16.56 14.27
N PRO A 140 -15.62 16.75 13.77
CA PRO A 140 -16.80 16.06 14.28
C PRO A 140 -16.62 14.54 14.29
N ARG A 141 -17.01 13.88 15.39
CA ARG A 141 -16.91 12.41 15.56
C ARG A 141 -17.49 11.63 14.40
N ARG A 142 -18.61 12.08 13.84
CA ARG A 142 -19.25 11.46 12.67
C ARG A 142 -18.34 11.45 11.43
N ILE A 143 -17.55 12.51 11.24
CA ILE A 143 -16.60 12.61 10.12
C ILE A 143 -15.39 11.73 10.41
N VAL A 144 -14.82 11.79 11.62
CA VAL A 144 -13.67 10.96 12.03
C VAL A 144 -14.01 9.47 11.90
N GLY A 145 -15.16 9.05 12.43
CA GLY A 145 -15.61 7.65 12.45
C GLY A 145 -15.91 7.06 11.07
N PHE A 146 -16.03 7.89 10.03
CA PHE A 146 -16.20 7.44 8.65
C PHE A 146 -14.91 7.60 7.85
N VAL A 147 -14.34 8.80 7.81
CA VAL A 147 -13.21 9.15 6.96
C VAL A 147 -11.93 8.42 7.38
N MET A 148 -11.65 8.27 8.67
CA MET A 148 -10.42 7.63 9.13
C MET A 148 -10.41 6.12 8.83
N PRO A 149 -11.47 5.33 9.13
CA PRO A 149 -11.51 3.93 8.74
C PRO A 149 -11.54 3.72 7.22
N THR A 150 -12.31 4.53 6.49
CA THR A 150 -12.34 4.45 5.02
C THR A 150 -10.98 4.78 4.42
N GLY A 151 -10.30 5.82 4.92
CA GLY A 151 -8.96 6.19 4.49
C GLY A 151 -7.91 5.12 4.81
N TYR A 152 -7.97 4.50 5.99
CA TYR A 152 -7.08 3.40 6.35
C TYR A 152 -7.15 2.24 5.34
N SER A 153 -8.36 1.88 4.92
CA SER A 153 -8.55 0.77 3.97
C SER A 153 -8.31 1.17 2.52
N PHE A 154 -8.80 2.33 2.11
CA PHE A 154 -8.84 2.72 0.70
C PHE A 154 -7.75 3.71 0.30
N ASN A 155 -6.97 4.30 1.22
CA ASN A 155 -5.97 5.32 0.90
C ASN A 155 -4.53 4.88 1.20
N LEU A 156 -4.10 3.80 0.54
CA LEU A 156 -2.77 3.21 0.68
C LEU A 156 -1.71 3.83 -0.26
N ASP A 157 -1.61 5.16 -0.29
CA ASP A 157 -0.78 5.89 -1.26
C ASP A 157 0.71 5.50 -1.18
N GLY A 158 1.25 5.37 0.03
CA GLY A 158 2.64 4.96 0.23
C GLY A 158 2.92 3.55 -0.29
N THR A 159 1.98 2.62 -0.10
CA THR A 159 2.08 1.25 -0.62
C THR A 159 2.01 1.25 -2.14
N THR A 160 1.05 1.97 -2.74
CA THR A 160 0.91 2.06 -4.20
C THR A 160 2.15 2.67 -4.85
N LEU A 161 2.73 3.70 -4.23
CA LEU A 161 3.97 4.33 -4.69
C LEU A 161 5.14 3.33 -4.64
N TYR A 162 5.31 2.62 -3.52
CA TYR A 162 6.33 1.58 -3.38
C TYR A 162 6.17 0.49 -4.45
N LEU A 163 4.96 -0.06 -4.61
CA LEU A 163 4.68 -1.10 -5.59
C LEU A 163 5.03 -0.64 -7.01
N ALA A 164 4.57 0.54 -7.42
CA ALA A 164 4.83 1.06 -8.77
C ALA A 164 6.33 1.21 -9.05
N MET A 165 7.08 1.79 -8.11
CA MET A 165 8.51 1.96 -8.30
C MET A 165 9.28 0.63 -8.22
N ALA A 166 8.90 -0.27 -7.31
CA ALA A 166 9.51 -1.58 -7.21
C ALA A 166 9.28 -2.39 -8.49
N SER A 167 8.08 -2.32 -9.08
CA SER A 167 7.79 -2.96 -10.37
C SER A 167 8.62 -2.36 -11.51
N VAL A 168 8.77 -1.03 -11.56
CA VAL A 168 9.64 -0.38 -12.55
C VAL A 168 11.11 -0.77 -12.34
N PHE A 169 11.57 -0.84 -11.10
CA PHE A 169 12.93 -1.29 -10.77
C PHE A 169 13.20 -2.72 -11.21
N VAL A 170 12.26 -3.64 -10.95
CA VAL A 170 12.35 -5.03 -11.43
C VAL A 170 12.34 -5.08 -12.95
N ALA A 171 11.50 -4.28 -13.61
CA ALA A 171 11.47 -4.20 -15.07
C ALA A 171 12.80 -3.68 -15.65
N GLN A 172 13.44 -2.70 -15.01
CA GLN A 172 14.76 -2.19 -15.39
C GLN A 172 15.86 -3.23 -15.14
N ALA A 173 15.80 -3.99 -14.04
CA ALA A 173 16.74 -5.07 -13.78
C ALA A 173 16.61 -6.22 -14.79
N ALA A 174 15.38 -6.49 -15.27
CA ALA A 174 15.07 -7.49 -16.27
C ALA A 174 15.18 -6.99 -17.72
N GLU A 175 15.50 -5.70 -17.93
CA GLU A 175 15.58 -5.07 -19.24
C GLU A 175 16.44 -5.83 -20.26
N PRO A 176 17.58 -6.45 -19.89
CA PRO A 176 18.34 -7.30 -20.81
C PRO A 176 17.56 -8.51 -21.36
N THR A 177 16.49 -8.93 -20.70
CA THR A 177 15.68 -10.11 -21.04
C THR A 177 14.34 -9.74 -21.69
N ILE A 178 13.65 -8.71 -21.18
CA ILE A 178 12.31 -8.33 -21.63
C ILE A 178 12.26 -7.08 -22.53
N GLY A 179 13.41 -6.42 -22.72
CA GLY A 179 13.53 -5.15 -23.43
C GLY A 179 12.97 -3.97 -22.64
N HIS A 180 13.16 -2.75 -23.16
CA HIS A 180 12.72 -1.54 -22.50
C HIS A 180 11.20 -1.49 -22.30
N MET A 181 10.77 -1.20 -21.08
CA MET A 181 9.36 -1.05 -20.77
C MET A 181 8.84 0.29 -21.30
N SER A 182 8.01 0.24 -22.36
CA SER A 182 7.42 1.45 -22.94
C SER A 182 6.54 2.21 -21.94
N PHE A 183 6.47 3.53 -22.12
CA PHE A 183 5.69 4.42 -21.25
C PHE A 183 4.21 4.03 -21.15
N GLY A 184 3.60 3.57 -22.25
CA GLY A 184 2.22 3.07 -22.25
C GLY A 184 2.02 1.86 -21.33
N ARG A 185 2.98 0.92 -21.30
CA ARG A 185 2.93 -0.22 -20.37
C ARG A 185 3.10 0.24 -18.92
N GLN A 186 3.92 1.25 -18.66
CA GLN A 186 4.09 1.81 -17.32
C GLN A 186 2.78 2.40 -16.80
N ILE A 187 2.03 3.13 -17.65
CA ILE A 187 0.69 3.65 -17.29
C ILE A 187 -0.27 2.51 -16.97
N VAL A 188 -0.36 1.49 -17.83
CA VAL A 188 -1.27 0.34 -17.60
C VAL A 188 -0.92 -0.39 -16.31
N MET A 189 0.38 -0.59 -16.05
CA MET A 189 0.87 -1.18 -14.80
C MET A 189 0.46 -0.33 -13.60
N MET A 190 0.69 0.98 -13.65
CA MET A 190 0.36 1.89 -12.56
C MET A 190 -1.15 1.93 -12.28
N LEU A 191 -1.99 1.98 -13.32
CA LEU A 191 -3.44 1.91 -13.18
C LEU A 191 -3.89 0.57 -12.56
N THR A 192 -3.29 -0.54 -12.99
CA THR A 192 -3.59 -1.85 -12.42
C THR A 192 -3.24 -1.89 -10.93
N LEU A 193 -2.05 -1.38 -10.56
CA LEU A 193 -1.60 -1.30 -9.18
C LEU A 193 -2.47 -0.37 -8.31
N MET A 194 -2.97 0.74 -8.87
CA MET A 194 -3.88 1.65 -8.17
C MET A 194 -5.23 1.00 -7.84
N ILE A 195 -5.74 0.15 -8.72
CA ILE A 195 -7.01 -0.55 -8.48
C ILE A 195 -6.78 -1.72 -7.51
N THR A 196 -5.74 -2.54 -7.73
CA THR A 196 -5.45 -3.68 -6.86
C THR A 196 -5.07 -3.25 -5.45
N SER A 197 -4.43 -2.09 -5.27
CA SER A 197 -4.03 -1.61 -3.94
C SER A 197 -5.21 -1.39 -3.00
N LYS A 198 -6.43 -1.16 -3.51
CA LYS A 198 -7.62 -0.98 -2.67
C LYS A 198 -8.11 -2.28 -2.01
N GLY A 199 -7.68 -3.44 -2.52
CA GLY A 199 -7.96 -4.75 -1.92
C GLY A 199 -6.97 -5.18 -0.83
N VAL A 200 -5.99 -4.34 -0.51
CA VAL A 200 -4.84 -4.65 0.36
C VAL A 200 -5.06 -4.22 1.81
N ALA A 201 -6.16 -3.54 2.07
CA ALA A 201 -6.55 -3.05 3.40
C ALA A 201 -6.47 -4.15 4.46
N GLY A 202 -5.67 -3.93 5.50
CA GLY A 202 -5.82 -4.66 6.76
C GLY A 202 -4.69 -5.61 7.17
N VAL A 203 -3.64 -5.83 6.36
CA VAL A 203 -2.57 -6.77 6.74
C VAL A 203 -1.16 -6.21 6.56
N PRO A 204 -0.34 -6.18 7.64
CA PRO A 204 1.06 -5.83 7.54
C PRO A 204 1.77 -6.71 6.50
N ARG A 205 2.59 -6.09 5.65
CA ARG A 205 3.44 -6.77 4.64
C ARG A 205 2.70 -7.38 3.45
N ALA A 206 1.39 -7.17 3.29
CA ALA A 206 0.65 -7.63 2.10
C ALA A 206 1.27 -7.11 0.78
N ALA A 207 1.86 -5.91 0.83
CA ALA A 207 2.58 -5.31 -0.30
C ALA A 207 3.74 -6.17 -0.84
N LEU A 208 4.38 -7.02 -0.01
CA LEU A 208 5.47 -7.90 -0.46
C LEU A 208 4.98 -9.12 -1.25
N VAL A 209 3.72 -9.51 -1.10
CA VAL A 209 3.12 -10.65 -1.80
C VAL A 209 2.46 -10.22 -3.11
N ILE A 210 2.04 -8.96 -3.18
CA ILE A 210 1.33 -8.38 -4.34
C ILE A 210 2.30 -8.02 -5.46
N LEU A 211 3.52 -7.62 -5.11
CA LEU A 211 4.59 -7.34 -6.06
C LEU A 211 5.03 -8.64 -6.75
#